data_AF-A0A7J8J895-F1
#
_entry.id   AF-A0A7J8J895-F1
#
_cell.length_a   1.000
_cell.length_b   1.000
_cell.length_c   1.000
_cell.angle_alpha   90.00
_cell.angle_beta   90.00
_cell.angle_gamma   90.00
#
_symmetry.space_group_name_H-M   'P 1'
#
loop_
_entity.id
_entity.type
_entity.pdbx_description
1 polymer ?
#
loop_
_entity_poly.entity_id
_entity_poly.type
_entity_poly.pdbx_seq_one_letter_code
_entity_poly.pdbx_strand_id
1 'polypeptide(L)'
;MAGGRLLLGGDFLSPPPLPPLPPPPLPPLPPPPPEPVLEQWRYSHESDWQWALRRSFICRHLHSYPGAALDQLLALSAAWTNHVFLGCRYSPRLMEKILQMAEGIDIGEMPSYDLMLSKPSKGQKRHLSTCDDFISLSRAWLF
;
A
#
# COMPACT_ATOMS: atom_id res chain seq x y z
N MET A 1 35.32 -84.67 -21.20
CA MET A 1 34.44 -84.70 -22.38
C MET A 1 33.11 -84.07 -22.03
N ALA A 2 32.73 -83.07 -22.82
CA ALA A 2 31.39 -82.55 -23.13
C ALA A 2 30.34 -82.30 -22.03
N GLY A 3 29.81 -81.07 -22.05
CA GLY A 3 28.42 -80.74 -21.70
C GLY A 3 28.26 -80.12 -20.31
N GLY A 4 27.63 -78.97 -20.12
CA GLY A 4 26.92 -78.08 -21.01
C GLY A 4 26.76 -76.75 -20.28
N ARG A 5 26.92 -75.66 -21.03
CA ARG A 5 26.83 -74.29 -20.54
C ARG A 5 25.37 -73.99 -20.22
N LEU A 6 25.02 -73.94 -18.93
CA LEU A 6 23.68 -73.53 -18.48
C LEU A 6 23.52 -72.03 -18.71
N LEU A 7 22.86 -71.68 -19.82
CA LEU A 7 22.27 -70.37 -20.03
C LEU A 7 20.93 -70.34 -19.28
N LEU A 8 20.95 -69.92 -18.02
CA LEU A 8 19.73 -69.42 -17.38
C LEU A 8 19.78 -67.90 -17.40
N GLY A 9 19.64 -67.36 -18.62
CA GLY A 9 19.30 -65.96 -18.84
C GLY A 9 17.87 -65.72 -18.37
N GLY A 10 17.71 -65.57 -17.06
CA GLY A 10 16.50 -65.02 -16.48
C GLY A 10 16.58 -63.50 -16.57
N ASP A 11 16.28 -62.96 -17.74
CA ASP A 11 15.96 -61.54 -17.91
C ASP A 11 14.64 -61.29 -17.18
N PHE A 12 14.72 -61.21 -15.85
CA PHE A 12 13.64 -60.75 -15.01
C PHE A 12 13.43 -59.29 -15.39
N LEU A 13 12.53 -59.06 -16.35
CA LEU A 13 12.07 -57.75 -16.76
C LEU A 13 11.65 -57.00 -15.50
N SER A 14 12.55 -56.17 -14.98
CA SER A 14 12.25 -55.27 -13.88
C SER A 14 11.02 -54.47 -14.30
N PRO A 15 9.94 -54.46 -13.51
CA PRO A 15 8.74 -53.72 -13.88
C PRO A 15 9.14 -52.26 -14.12
N PRO A 16 8.58 -51.60 -15.15
CA PRO A 16 8.88 -50.21 -15.42
C PRO A 16 8.57 -49.38 -14.17
N PRO A 17 9.38 -48.34 -13.88
CA PRO A 17 9.11 -47.47 -12.74
C PRO A 17 7.70 -46.87 -12.89
N LEU A 18 6.92 -46.94 -11.82
CA LEU A 18 5.58 -46.35 -11.80
C LEU A 18 5.69 -44.85 -12.12
N PRO A 19 4.74 -44.29 -12.90
CA PRO A 19 4.71 -42.85 -13.13
C PRO A 19 4.54 -42.12 -11.79
N PRO A 20 5.11 -40.91 -11.65
CA PRO A 20 4.94 -40.11 -10.45
C PRO A 20 3.44 -39.86 -10.22
N LEU A 21 2.98 -40.07 -8.99
CA LEU A 21 1.62 -39.74 -8.60
C LEU A 21 1.36 -38.25 -8.84
N PRO A 22 0.15 -37.87 -9.31
CA PRO A 22 -0.21 -36.46 -9.39
C PRO A 22 -0.12 -35.84 -7.99
N PRO A 23 0.32 -34.58 -7.88
CA PRO A 23 0.33 -33.90 -6.59
C PRO A 23 -1.10 -33.89 -6.01
N PRO A 24 -1.25 -34.02 -4.68
CA PRO A 24 -2.56 -33.88 -4.06
C PRO A 24 -3.16 -32.52 -4.46
N PRO A 25 -4.50 -32.43 -4.61
CA PRO A 25 -5.13 -31.14 -4.85
C PRO A 25 -4.72 -30.19 -3.73
N LEU A 26 -4.19 -29.03 -4.10
CA LEU A 26 -3.86 -27.99 -3.14
C LEU A 26 -5.12 -27.68 -2.32
N PRO A 27 -5.01 -27.47 -1.00
CA PRO A 27 -6.15 -26.98 -0.23
C PRO A 27 -6.64 -25.68 -0.89
N PRO A 28 -7.97 -25.44 -0.92
CA PRO A 28 -8.50 -24.19 -1.46
C PRO A 28 -7.81 -23.02 -0.75
N LEU A 29 -7.20 -22.13 -1.54
CA LEU A 29 -6.64 -20.89 -1.01
C LEU A 29 -7.75 -20.18 -0.21
N PRO A 30 -7.44 -19.63 0.98
CA PRO A 30 -8.40 -18.79 1.68
C PRO A 30 -8.83 -17.66 0.74
N PRO A 31 -10.12 -17.28 0.74
CA PRO A 31 -10.57 -16.16 -0.08
C PRO A 31 -9.70 -14.95 0.23
N PRO A 32 -9.29 -14.16 -0.79
CA PRO A 32 -8.57 -12.93 -0.53
C PRO A 32 -9.39 -12.10 0.48
N PRO A 33 -8.74 -11.46 1.48
CA PRO A 33 -9.44 -10.59 2.40
C PRO A 33 -10.25 -9.61 1.56
N PRO A 34 -11.54 -9.42 1.86
CA PRO A 34 -12.41 -8.72 0.94
C PRO A 34 -11.90 -7.26 0.83
N GLU A 35 -11.91 -6.72 -0.39
CA GLU A 35 -11.62 -5.32 -0.70
C GLU A 35 -12.45 -4.24 0.07
N PRO A 36 -13.64 -4.49 0.69
CA PRO A 36 -14.48 -3.41 1.24
C PRO A 36 -13.97 -2.83 2.57
N VAL A 37 -12.97 -3.43 3.22
CA VAL A 37 -12.41 -2.84 4.46
C VAL A 37 -11.64 -1.55 4.16
N LEU A 38 -11.01 -1.44 3.00
CA LEU A 38 -10.31 -0.21 2.63
C LEU A 38 -11.28 0.88 2.18
N GLU A 39 -12.33 0.51 1.44
CA GLU A 39 -13.33 1.45 0.94
C GLU A 39 -14.08 2.16 2.08
N GLN A 40 -14.17 1.55 3.27
CA GLN A 40 -14.74 2.19 4.46
C GLN A 40 -13.97 3.44 4.91
N TRP A 41 -12.69 3.59 4.50
CA TRP A 41 -11.85 4.73 4.83
C TRP A 41 -11.85 5.83 3.77
N ARG A 42 -12.48 5.59 2.62
CA ARG A 42 -12.64 6.57 1.56
C ARG A 42 -13.59 7.69 1.99
N TYR A 43 -13.25 8.93 1.67
CA TYR A 43 -14.21 10.04 1.86
C TYR A 43 -15.16 10.16 0.68
N SER A 44 -16.42 10.55 0.94
CA SER A 44 -17.45 10.72 -0.09
C SER A 44 -17.10 11.75 -1.17
N HIS A 45 -16.27 12.73 -0.83
CA HIS A 45 -15.84 13.82 -1.70
C HIS A 45 -14.50 13.55 -2.41
N GLU A 46 -13.86 12.39 -2.15
CA GLU A 46 -12.62 12.04 -2.83
C GLU A 46 -12.87 11.53 -4.24
N SER A 47 -12.17 12.14 -5.20
CA SER A 47 -12.07 11.60 -6.56
C SER A 47 -11.39 10.23 -6.56
N ASP A 48 -11.64 9.41 -7.58
CA ASP A 48 -11.04 8.07 -7.68
C ASP A 48 -9.51 8.12 -7.70
N TRP A 49 -8.93 9.16 -8.28
CA TRP A 49 -7.47 9.33 -8.32
C TRP A 49 -6.90 9.70 -6.94
N GLN A 50 -7.54 10.64 -6.23
CA GLN A 50 -7.17 10.97 -4.85
C GLN A 50 -7.25 9.74 -3.95
N TRP A 51 -8.34 8.97 -4.09
CA TRP A 51 -8.53 7.74 -3.35
C TRP A 51 -7.47 6.68 -3.70
N ALA A 52 -7.14 6.48 -4.97
CA ALA A 52 -6.11 5.52 -5.38
C ALA A 52 -4.74 5.81 -4.75
N LEU A 53 -4.34 7.08 -4.71
CA LEU A 53 -3.10 7.49 -4.05
C LEU A 53 -3.18 7.28 -2.54
N ARG A 54 -4.26 7.75 -1.90
CA ARG A 54 -4.45 7.61 -0.44
C ARG A 54 -4.49 6.15 -0.02
N ARG A 55 -5.22 5.31 -0.75
CA ARG A 55 -5.30 3.85 -0.54
C ARG A 55 -3.92 3.21 -0.64
N SER A 56 -3.10 3.63 -1.62
CA SER A 56 -1.72 3.14 -1.76
C SER A 56 -0.85 3.53 -0.55
N PHE A 57 -0.99 4.77 -0.06
CA PHE A 57 -0.31 5.25 1.15
C PHE A 57 -0.70 4.44 2.38
N ILE A 58 -2.00 4.20 2.57
CA ILE A 58 -2.53 3.42 3.69
C ILE A 58 -2.03 1.97 3.63
N CYS A 59 -2.20 1.28 2.49
CA CYS A 59 -1.83 -0.13 2.34
C CYS A 59 -0.35 -0.37 2.65
N ARG A 60 0.53 0.53 2.22
CA ARG A 60 1.98 0.43 2.45
C ARG A 60 2.34 0.42 3.93
N HIS A 61 1.66 1.20 4.75
CA HIS A 61 2.02 1.41 6.16
C HIS A 61 1.12 0.68 7.15
N LEU A 62 0.07 0.01 6.66
CA LEU A 62 -0.94 -0.64 7.50
C LEU A 62 -0.33 -1.60 8.54
N HIS A 63 0.71 -2.35 8.15
CA HIS A 63 1.42 -3.28 9.02
C HIS A 63 2.18 -2.60 10.18
N SER A 64 2.55 -1.32 10.03
CA SER A 64 3.26 -0.53 11.05
C SER A 64 2.32 0.19 12.03
N TYR A 65 1.01 0.21 11.76
CA TYR A 65 0.02 0.97 12.52
C TYR A 65 -1.17 0.09 12.97
N PRO A 66 -0.96 -0.92 13.83
CA PRO A 66 -2.03 -1.78 14.32
C PRO A 66 -2.92 -1.08 15.37
N GLY A 67 -4.21 -1.47 15.41
CA GLY A 67 -5.14 -1.06 16.46
C GLY A 67 -5.38 0.45 16.52
N ALA A 68 -5.21 1.05 17.70
CA ALA A 68 -5.43 2.49 17.91
C ALA A 68 -4.48 3.40 17.10
N ALA A 69 -3.38 2.86 16.56
CA ALA A 69 -2.48 3.60 15.69
C ALA A 69 -3.04 3.77 14.26
N LEU A 70 -4.10 3.03 13.90
CA LEU A 70 -4.73 3.12 12.58
C LEU A 70 -5.27 4.52 12.31
N ASP A 71 -5.93 5.15 13.28
CA ASP A 71 -6.46 6.52 13.12
C ASP A 71 -5.35 7.52 12.81
N GLN A 72 -4.17 7.32 13.39
CA GLN A 72 -2.99 8.12 13.09
C GLN A 72 -2.53 7.93 11.64
N LEU A 73 -2.55 6.69 11.12
CA LEU A 73 -2.23 6.41 9.73
C LEU A 73 -3.25 7.06 8.78
N LEU A 74 -4.54 6.99 9.10
CA LEU A 74 -5.59 7.62 8.31
C LEU A 74 -5.39 9.14 8.26
N ALA A 75 -5.10 9.78 9.40
CA ALA A 75 -4.80 11.21 9.46
C ALA A 75 -3.53 11.59 8.68
N LEU A 76 -2.48 10.77 8.73
CA LEU A 76 -1.25 10.98 7.94
C LEU A 76 -1.53 10.86 6.43
N SER A 77 -2.36 9.89 6.02
CA SER A 77 -2.76 9.71 4.63
C SER A 77 -3.53 10.93 4.09
N ALA A 78 -4.46 11.47 4.89
CA ALA A 78 -5.22 12.66 4.54
C ALA A 78 -4.34 13.92 4.51
N ALA A 79 -3.41 14.07 5.45
CA ALA A 79 -2.45 15.17 5.46
C ALA A 79 -1.58 15.15 4.19
N TRP A 80 -1.12 13.97 3.78
CA TRP A 80 -0.34 13.82 2.55
C TRP A 80 -1.16 14.15 1.30
N THR A 81 -2.38 13.62 1.15
CA THR A 81 -3.20 13.96 -0.03
C THR A 81 -3.60 15.43 -0.06
N ASN A 82 -3.91 16.04 1.09
CA ASN A 82 -4.18 17.48 1.17
C ASN A 82 -2.95 18.30 0.77
N HIS A 83 -1.76 17.87 1.14
CA HIS A 83 -0.53 18.50 0.69
C HIS A 83 -0.37 18.44 -0.84
N VAL A 84 -0.61 17.27 -1.44
CA VAL A 84 -0.44 17.03 -2.89
C VAL A 84 -1.51 17.75 -3.71
N PHE A 85 -2.78 17.65 -3.33
CA PHE A 85 -3.90 18.16 -4.13
C PHE A 85 -4.35 19.56 -3.78
N LEU A 86 -4.23 19.97 -2.51
CA LEU A 86 -4.71 21.25 -2.00
C LEU A 86 -3.58 22.21 -1.63
N GLY A 87 -2.31 21.77 -1.74
CA GLY A 87 -1.15 22.58 -1.40
C GLY A 87 -1.02 22.86 0.11
N CYS A 88 -1.71 22.14 0.98
CA CYS A 88 -1.62 22.34 2.43
C CYS A 88 -0.17 22.19 2.94
N ARG A 89 0.16 22.94 3.99
CA ARG A 89 1.48 22.93 4.64
C ARG A 89 1.29 22.76 6.14
N TYR A 90 2.14 21.92 6.73
CA TYR A 90 2.13 21.59 8.15
C TYR A 90 3.47 21.89 8.79
N SER A 91 3.64 21.53 10.07
CA SER A 91 4.92 21.69 10.75
C SER A 91 6.05 20.97 10.00
N PRO A 92 7.29 21.48 9.98
CA PRO A 92 8.38 20.89 9.22
C PRO A 92 8.60 19.40 9.52
N ARG A 93 8.49 19.02 10.81
CA ARG A 93 8.62 17.63 11.25
C ARG A 93 7.50 16.72 10.70
N LEU A 94 6.27 17.22 10.62
CA LEU A 94 5.17 16.44 10.03
C LEU A 94 5.33 16.35 8.52
N MET A 95 5.73 17.45 7.87
CA MET A 95 6.02 17.48 6.44
C MET A 95 7.09 16.45 6.05
N GLU A 96 8.22 16.44 6.75
CA GLU A 96 9.29 15.46 6.54
C GLU A 96 8.77 14.02 6.67
N LYS A 97 8.02 13.74 7.74
CA LYS A 97 7.44 12.42 7.97
C LYS A 97 6.50 11.98 6.85
N ILE A 98 5.53 12.81 6.45
CA ILE A 98 4.55 12.41 5.43
C ILE A 98 5.18 12.24 4.06
N LEU A 99 6.20 13.05 3.72
CA LEU A 99 6.94 12.92 2.47
C LEU A 99 7.82 11.67 2.46
N GLN A 100 8.49 11.37 3.57
CA GLN A 100 9.25 10.13 3.73
C GLN A 100 8.36 8.90 3.62
N MET A 101 7.19 8.90 4.24
CA MET A 101 6.22 7.81 4.10
C MET A 101 5.70 7.67 2.67
N ALA A 102 5.53 8.79 1.96
CA ALA A 102 5.07 8.78 0.57
C ALA A 102 6.15 8.40 -0.46
N GLU A 103 7.39 8.19 -0.05
CA GLU A 103 8.50 7.90 -0.94
C GLU A 103 8.21 6.66 -1.80
N GLY A 104 8.25 6.80 -3.13
CA GLY A 104 7.94 5.71 -4.06
C GLY A 104 6.45 5.43 -4.28
N ILE A 105 5.55 6.33 -3.88
CA ILE A 105 4.18 6.35 -4.43
C ILE A 105 4.21 7.23 -5.69
N ASP A 106 3.87 6.63 -6.83
CA ASP A 106 3.77 7.37 -8.09
C ASP A 106 2.49 8.20 -8.11
N ILE A 107 2.63 9.52 -8.19
CA ILE A 107 1.52 10.48 -8.25
C ILE A 107 1.03 10.61 -9.70
N GLY A 108 1.84 10.24 -10.70
CA GLY A 108 1.58 10.53 -12.11
C GLY A 108 1.79 12.01 -12.46
N GLU A 109 1.20 12.47 -13.58
CA GLU A 109 1.23 13.88 -13.97
C GLU A 109 0.38 14.72 -13.02
N MET A 110 1.02 15.37 -12.05
CA MET A 110 0.33 16.24 -11.09
C MET A 110 -0.38 17.40 -11.83
N PRO A 111 -1.64 17.74 -11.47
CA PRO A 111 -2.26 18.96 -12.00
C PRO A 111 -1.43 20.14 -11.51
N SER A 112 -0.72 20.80 -12.40
CA SER A 112 0.15 21.91 -12.04
C SER A 112 -0.69 23.06 -11.49
N TYR A 113 -0.71 23.21 -10.16
CA TYR A 113 -1.28 24.38 -9.48
C TYR A 113 -0.29 25.55 -9.40
N ASP A 114 0.85 25.46 -10.11
CA ASP A 114 1.96 26.41 -10.09
C ASP A 114 1.62 27.81 -10.66
N LEU A 115 0.36 28.03 -11.07
CA LEU A 115 -0.10 29.31 -11.61
C LEU A 115 -0.88 30.22 -10.66
N MET A 116 -1.13 29.83 -9.39
CA MET A 116 -1.88 30.69 -8.46
C MET A 116 -1.04 31.40 -7.39
N LEU A 117 0.27 31.13 -7.30
CA LEU A 117 1.19 31.98 -6.54
C LEU A 117 1.77 33.07 -7.45
N SER A 118 0.90 33.95 -7.93
CA SER A 118 1.30 35.20 -8.56
C SER A 118 2.02 36.10 -7.55
N LYS A 119 3.36 36.08 -7.62
CA LYS A 119 4.36 37.07 -7.19
C LYS A 119 4.52 37.34 -5.68
N PRO A 120 5.76 37.33 -5.14
CA PRO A 120 6.01 37.75 -3.77
C PRO A 120 5.90 39.27 -3.67
N SER A 121 4.79 39.78 -3.13
CA SER A 121 4.76 41.14 -2.59
C SER A 121 5.53 41.13 -1.28
N LYS A 122 6.63 41.89 -1.23
CA LYS A 122 7.39 42.20 0.00
C LYS A 122 6.44 42.55 1.15
N GLY A 123 6.66 41.92 2.29
CA GLY A 123 6.32 42.51 3.59
C GLY A 123 5.44 41.66 4.50
N GLN A 124 6.05 41.32 5.64
CA GLN A 124 5.49 41.40 6.99
C GLN A 124 5.33 40.04 7.69
N LYS A 125 6.20 39.87 8.70
CA LYS A 125 6.20 38.82 9.73
C LYS A 125 4.76 38.56 10.21
N ARG A 126 4.29 37.31 10.11
CA ARG A 126 3.13 36.86 10.86
C ARG A 126 3.53 35.72 11.79
N HIS A 127 3.08 35.94 13.02
CA HIS A 127 3.33 35.23 14.25
C HIS A 127 3.06 33.73 14.12
N LEU A 128 3.99 32.92 14.64
CA LEU A 128 3.86 31.47 14.74
C LEU A 128 2.70 31.19 15.72
N SER A 129 1.52 30.84 15.19
CA SER A 129 0.33 30.51 15.99
C SER A 129 0.34 29.02 16.32
N THR A 130 0.04 28.75 17.58
CA THR A 130 0.18 27.50 18.32
C THR A 130 -0.58 26.34 17.69
N CYS A 131 0.09 25.17 17.69
CA CYS A 131 -0.41 23.89 17.21
C CYS A 131 -1.53 23.36 18.11
N ASP A 132 -2.77 23.76 17.89
CA ASP A 132 -3.95 23.06 18.44
C ASP A 132 -5.10 22.92 17.41
N ASP A 133 -5.08 23.69 16.32
CA ASP A 133 -6.14 23.67 15.29
C ASP A 133 -6.18 22.41 14.42
N PHE A 134 -5.14 21.55 14.41
CA PHE A 134 -5.09 20.41 13.49
C PHE A 134 -6.05 19.27 13.89
N ILE A 135 -6.33 19.12 15.19
CA ILE A 135 -7.35 18.17 15.66
C ILE A 135 -8.77 18.71 15.42
N SER A 136 -8.94 20.04 15.44
CA SER A 136 -10.24 20.67 15.16
C SER A 136 -10.59 20.63 13.67
N LEU A 137 -9.62 20.89 12.79
CA LEU A 137 -9.87 20.87 11.34
C LEU A 137 -10.14 19.46 10.81
N SER A 138 -9.50 18.43 11.38
CA SER A 138 -9.80 17.02 11.03
C SER A 138 -11.21 16.58 11.44
N ARG A 139 -11.82 17.26 12.41
CA ARG A 139 -13.23 17.05 12.80
C ARG A 139 -14.20 17.92 11.99
N ALA A 140 -13.73 19.00 11.37
CA ALA A 140 -14.55 19.89 10.54
C ALA A 140 -14.80 19.34 9.12
N TRP A 141 -14.07 18.31 8.69
CA TRP A 141 -14.27 17.61 7.40
C TRP A 141 -14.87 16.20 7.56
N LEU A 142 -15.45 15.88 8.72
CA LEU A 142 -16.14 14.61 9.02
C LEU A 142 -17.64 14.78 9.36
N PHE A 143 -18.29 15.80 8.81
CA PHE A 143 -19.76 15.90 8.78
C PHE A 143 -20.25 16.13 7.36
#